data_AF-A0AAD0VT69-F1
#
_entry.id   AF-A0AAD0VT69-F1
#
_cell.length_a   1.000
_cell.length_b   1.000
_cell.length_c   1.000
_cell.angle_alpha   90.00
_cell.angle_beta   90.00
_cell.angle_gamma   90.00
#
_symmetry.space_group_name_H-M   'P 1'
#
loop_
_entity.id
_entity.type
_entity.pdbx_description
1 polymer ?
#
loop_
_entity_poly.entity_id
_entity_poly.type
_entity_poly.pdbx_seq_one_letter_code
_entity_poly.pdbx_strand_id
1 'polypeptide(L)'
;MRTKMNRIWTSLLTASLMSLTLTTHAATLLVGSYTDGASQGIYRYAFDSKSGQIAPKPLQVVKSTSPSWLVLSADQRQLFAVNETVQGHASSFSVSSKGEIKPLNQVATRGDEPTHASLSRDQRYLFVANYSVAPDPGGSLVVIPVAKDGKLKDVLQQLRHKPSGVNPERQAGAHVHSLVLSPDGLHLYACDLGADKVFIYRYDGASPDHPLSPAIPASVDLPPGSGPRHLLFDAKGQHAYLTLEMSAEVVMFDIQDDALVERQRLPLTDRQESSAKAAGGLHLSADGRFLYVSNRGTANEIVVFGVATENGQLSFLQRRSVEGDHPREFALDPSDNFLLVANQKSNQVVVMRRDPRSGKLGETVQTLPQDAPLDLKFVE
;
A
#
# COMPACT_ATOMS: atom_id res chain seq x y z
N MET A 1 -57.22 -19.06 66.72
CA MET A 1 -55.89 -19.71 66.71
C MET A 1 -55.29 -19.57 65.31
N ARG A 2 -54.26 -18.73 65.18
CA ARG A 2 -53.31 -18.49 64.06
C ARG A 2 -53.76 -18.70 62.60
N THR A 3 -53.97 -17.58 61.91
CA THR A 3 -53.92 -17.34 60.46
C THR A 3 -52.49 -17.54 59.91
N LYS A 4 -52.35 -18.25 58.78
CA LYS A 4 -51.09 -18.37 58.01
C LYS A 4 -51.14 -17.42 56.81
N MET A 5 -50.22 -16.46 56.77
CA MET A 5 -49.98 -15.55 55.64
C MET A 5 -49.04 -16.19 54.61
N ASN A 6 -49.43 -16.13 53.33
CA ASN A 6 -48.55 -16.42 52.19
C ASN A 6 -47.59 -15.24 51.96
N ARG A 7 -46.28 -15.51 51.86
CA ARG A 7 -45.27 -14.56 51.41
C ARG A 7 -44.81 -14.94 50.01
N ILE A 8 -45.14 -14.10 49.04
CA ILE A 8 -44.61 -14.13 47.68
C ILE A 8 -43.25 -13.41 47.72
N TRP A 9 -42.19 -14.07 47.27
CA TRP A 9 -40.87 -13.48 47.09
C TRP A 9 -40.74 -12.94 45.66
N THR A 10 -40.72 -11.62 45.51
CA THR A 10 -40.33 -10.94 44.27
C THR A 10 -38.82 -10.73 44.28
N SER A 11 -38.10 -11.46 43.43
CA SER A 11 -36.67 -11.26 43.18
C SER A 11 -36.48 -10.02 42.29
N LEU A 12 -35.86 -8.96 42.81
CA LEU A 12 -35.40 -7.81 42.03
C LEU A 12 -34.08 -8.17 41.33
N LEU A 13 -34.12 -8.30 40.00
CA LEU A 13 -32.91 -8.34 39.16
C LEU A 13 -32.41 -6.90 38.97
N THR A 14 -31.28 -6.56 39.59
CA THR A 14 -30.56 -5.31 39.30
C THR A 14 -29.67 -5.55 38.08
N ALA A 15 -30.10 -5.08 36.91
CA ALA A 15 -29.26 -5.04 35.72
C ALA A 15 -28.21 -3.93 35.88
N SER A 16 -26.96 -4.31 36.14
CA SER A 16 -25.82 -3.40 36.11
C SER A 16 -25.51 -3.06 34.65
N LEU A 17 -25.85 -1.85 34.21
CA LEU A 17 -25.35 -1.30 32.95
C LEU A 17 -23.85 -1.03 33.11
N MET A 18 -23.01 -1.97 32.65
CA MET A 18 -21.63 -1.67 32.31
C MET A 18 -21.64 -0.75 31.10
N SER A 19 -21.43 0.54 31.33
CA SER A 19 -21.12 1.52 30.30
C SER A 19 -19.78 1.12 29.65
N LEU A 20 -19.82 0.44 28.50
CA LEU A 20 -18.65 0.34 27.64
C LEU A 20 -18.32 1.77 27.17
N THR A 21 -17.34 2.40 27.79
CA THR A 21 -16.68 3.55 27.20
C THR A 21 -15.89 3.02 26.02
N LEU A 22 -16.47 3.10 24.82
CA LEU A 22 -15.73 3.06 23.57
C LEU A 22 -14.79 4.26 23.59
N THR A 23 -13.57 4.07 24.09
CA THR A 23 -12.48 5.02 23.84
C THR A 23 -12.26 5.02 22.34
N THR A 24 -12.81 6.04 21.69
CA THR A 24 -12.47 6.41 20.33
C THR A 24 -10.97 6.58 20.25
N HIS A 25 -10.27 5.61 19.68
CA HIS A 25 -8.89 5.83 19.27
C HIS A 25 -8.95 6.86 18.15
N ALA A 26 -8.45 8.06 18.42
CA ALA A 26 -8.06 8.95 17.34
C ALA A 26 -6.93 8.24 16.59
N ALA A 27 -7.16 7.88 15.34
CA ALA A 27 -6.15 7.22 14.54
C ALA A 27 -5.07 8.23 14.15
N THR A 28 -3.85 7.76 13.92
CA THR A 28 -2.76 8.60 13.44
C THR A 28 -2.54 8.32 11.96
N LEU A 29 -2.53 9.36 11.13
CA LEU A 29 -2.25 9.27 9.71
C LEU A 29 -0.83 9.77 9.42
N LEU A 30 -0.04 8.96 8.73
CA LEU A 30 1.23 9.35 8.12
C LEU A 30 1.03 9.65 6.65
N VAL A 31 1.67 10.72 6.17
CA VAL A 31 1.66 11.11 4.75
C VAL A 31 3.10 11.23 4.25
N GLY A 32 3.46 10.38 3.28
CA GLY A 32 4.70 10.48 2.50
C GLY A 32 4.52 11.43 1.31
N SER A 33 5.59 12.01 0.80
CA SER A 33 5.51 13.03 -0.26
C SER A 33 6.80 13.18 -1.08
N TYR A 34 6.71 13.83 -2.25
CA TYR A 34 7.89 14.39 -2.92
C TYR A 34 8.27 15.72 -2.28
N THR A 35 9.57 16.04 -2.26
CA THR A 35 10.07 17.29 -1.66
C THR A 35 10.73 18.23 -2.65
N ASP A 36 10.49 18.07 -3.95
CA ASP A 36 10.95 19.02 -4.98
C ASP A 36 10.18 20.36 -4.92
N GLY A 37 9.01 20.35 -4.25
CA GLY A 37 8.18 21.52 -3.98
C GLY A 37 8.27 21.99 -2.52
N ALA A 38 7.14 22.42 -1.95
CA ALA A 38 7.08 22.98 -0.59
C ALA A 38 7.03 21.93 0.53
N SER A 39 6.80 20.67 0.19
CA SER A 39 6.79 19.59 1.17
C SER A 39 8.15 19.42 1.85
N GLN A 40 8.12 19.11 3.15
CA GLN A 40 9.33 18.90 3.96
C GLN A 40 9.67 17.42 4.18
N GLY A 41 8.78 16.48 3.83
CA GLY A 41 8.99 15.05 4.04
C GLY A 41 7.76 14.32 4.55
N ILE A 42 7.85 13.72 5.74
CA ILE A 42 6.76 12.90 6.31
C ILE A 42 5.94 13.74 7.28
N TYR A 43 4.62 13.70 7.13
CA TYR A 43 3.69 14.42 7.99
C TYR A 43 2.89 13.44 8.84
N ARG A 44 2.77 13.71 10.14
CA ARG A 44 1.91 12.97 11.05
C ARG A 44 0.70 13.81 11.42
N TYR A 45 -0.51 13.32 11.17
CA TYR A 45 -1.76 13.98 11.51
C TYR A 45 -2.59 13.14 12.49
N ALA A 46 -3.44 13.80 13.27
CA ALA A 46 -4.56 13.13 13.92
C ALA A 46 -5.70 12.96 12.90
N PHE A 47 -6.36 11.81 12.94
CA PHE A 47 -7.53 11.49 12.12
C PHE A 47 -8.69 11.06 13.01
N ASP A 48 -9.87 11.63 12.77
CA ASP A 48 -11.10 11.24 13.44
C ASP A 48 -11.92 10.26 12.59
N SER A 49 -11.81 8.96 12.89
CA SER A 49 -12.57 7.89 12.24
C SER A 49 -14.09 7.95 12.43
N LYS A 50 -14.64 8.90 13.21
CA LYS A 50 -16.10 9.13 13.24
C LYS A 50 -16.55 10.10 12.16
N SER A 51 -15.80 11.18 11.98
CA SER A 51 -16.17 12.28 11.06
C SER A 51 -15.44 12.23 9.72
N GLY A 52 -14.35 11.47 9.62
CA GLY A 52 -13.47 11.43 8.46
C GLY A 52 -12.56 12.65 8.34
N GLN A 53 -12.37 13.42 9.42
CA GLN A 53 -11.58 14.65 9.40
C GLN A 53 -10.13 14.39 9.81
N ILE A 54 -9.20 14.83 8.96
CA ILE A 54 -7.78 15.01 9.28
C ILE A 54 -7.61 16.36 9.97
N ALA A 55 -6.85 16.41 11.06
CA ALA A 55 -6.57 17.66 11.76
C ALA A 55 -5.84 18.66 10.82
N PRO A 56 -6.19 19.96 10.83
CA PRO A 56 -5.64 20.94 9.89
C PRO A 56 -4.16 21.28 10.14
N LYS A 57 -3.62 20.89 11.30
CA LYS A 57 -2.21 21.04 11.63
C LYS A 57 -1.60 19.65 11.89
N PRO A 58 -0.42 19.34 11.32
CA PRO A 58 0.27 18.11 11.64
C PRO A 58 0.70 18.11 13.11
N LEU A 59 0.62 16.95 13.74
CA LEU A 59 1.21 16.66 15.04
C LEU A 59 2.74 16.67 14.99
N GLN A 60 3.32 16.31 13.84
CA GLN A 60 4.75 16.37 13.57
C GLN A 60 5.01 16.47 12.07
N VAL A 61 6.08 17.19 11.72
CA VAL A 61 6.70 17.14 10.39
C VAL A 61 8.11 16.59 10.55
N VAL A 62 8.43 15.50 9.86
CA VAL A 62 9.74 14.86 9.85
C VAL A 62 10.43 15.21 8.55
N LYS A 63 11.55 15.94 8.65
CA LYS A 63 12.34 16.31 7.47
C LYS A 63 12.98 15.07 6.86
N SER A 64 12.68 14.82 5.59
CA SER A 64 13.22 13.71 4.80
C SER A 64 13.05 14.05 3.33
N THR A 65 14.05 13.77 2.49
CA THR A 65 13.98 14.04 1.05
C THR A 65 13.12 12.98 0.37
N SER A 66 12.08 13.41 -0.35
CA SER A 66 11.16 12.58 -1.15
C SER A 66 10.78 11.21 -0.55
N PRO A 67 10.27 11.13 0.71
CA PRO A 67 9.83 9.89 1.33
C PRO A 67 8.52 9.40 0.68
N SER A 68 8.62 8.74 -0.48
CA SER A 68 7.46 8.45 -1.35
C SER A 68 6.67 7.20 -0.97
N TRP A 69 7.28 6.29 -0.20
CA TRP A 69 6.65 5.06 0.28
C TRP A 69 7.09 4.76 1.70
N LEU A 70 6.13 4.44 2.57
CA LEU A 70 6.31 4.22 4.00
C LEU A 70 6.00 2.77 4.37
N VAL A 71 6.82 2.18 5.24
CA VAL A 71 6.64 0.81 5.76
C VAL A 71 6.79 0.82 7.27
N LEU A 72 5.76 0.36 7.98
CA LEU A 72 5.82 0.17 9.44
C LEU A 72 6.31 -1.24 9.76
N SER A 73 7.10 -1.40 10.82
CA SER A 73 7.35 -2.72 11.42
C SER A 73 6.05 -3.30 11.97
N ALA A 74 6.00 -4.63 12.14
CA ALA A 74 4.82 -5.31 12.66
C ALA A 74 4.37 -4.82 14.05
N ASP A 75 5.32 -4.38 14.89
CA ASP A 75 5.04 -3.79 16.21
C ASP A 75 4.83 -2.27 16.19
N GLN A 76 4.86 -1.66 14.99
CA GLN A 76 4.74 -0.22 14.72
C GLN A 76 5.74 0.66 15.48
N ARG A 77 6.89 0.10 15.90
CA ARG A 77 7.96 0.84 16.59
C ARG A 77 9.06 1.34 15.67
N GLN A 78 9.07 0.88 14.42
CA GLN A 78 9.98 1.33 13.39
C GLN A 78 9.18 1.76 12.17
N LEU A 79 9.63 2.83 11.54
CA LEU A 79 9.14 3.32 10.27
C LEU A 79 10.32 3.32 9.30
N PHE A 80 10.11 2.77 8.11
CA PHE A 80 11.03 2.84 7.00
C PHE A 80 10.41 3.70 5.90
N ALA A 81 11.24 4.43 5.18
CA ALA A 81 10.83 5.16 4.00
C ALA A 81 11.84 4.95 2.87
N VAL A 82 11.35 4.80 1.64
CA VAL A 82 12.20 4.98 0.46
C VAL A 82 12.30 6.47 0.14
N ASN A 83 13.50 6.91 -0.23
CA ASN A 83 13.75 8.27 -0.66
C ASN A 83 13.92 8.26 -2.18
N GLU A 84 12.86 8.65 -2.88
CA GLU A 84 12.74 8.51 -4.33
C GLU A 84 13.46 9.66 -5.05
N THR A 85 14.79 9.53 -5.13
CA THR A 85 15.68 10.46 -5.83
C THR A 85 16.62 9.69 -6.75
N VAL A 86 17.25 10.39 -7.70
CA VAL A 86 18.49 9.90 -8.31
C VAL A 86 19.52 9.66 -7.20
N GLN A 87 20.26 8.56 -7.27
CA GLN A 87 21.03 7.99 -6.17
C GLN A 87 20.12 7.77 -4.95
N GLY A 88 19.21 6.81 -5.08
CA GLY A 88 18.17 6.52 -4.11
C GLY A 88 18.68 6.07 -2.74
N HIS A 89 17.85 6.32 -1.73
CA HIS A 89 18.14 5.92 -0.35
C HIS A 89 16.94 5.23 0.30
N ALA A 90 17.20 4.52 1.39
CA ALA A 90 16.20 4.07 2.34
C ALA A 90 16.55 4.66 3.71
N SER A 91 15.55 5.25 4.37
CA SER A 91 15.65 5.83 5.70
C SER A 91 14.92 4.96 6.73
N SER A 92 15.45 4.90 7.95
CA SER A 92 14.82 4.27 9.10
C SER A 92 14.61 5.27 10.22
N PHE A 93 13.49 5.12 10.93
CA PHE A 93 13.05 5.98 12.01
C PHE A 93 12.48 5.13 13.15
N SER A 94 12.72 5.51 14.39
CA SER A 94 12.02 4.97 15.55
C SER A 94 10.67 5.68 15.72
N VAL A 95 9.65 4.93 16.12
CA VAL A 95 8.31 5.42 16.46
C VAL A 95 8.09 5.20 17.95
N SER A 96 7.83 6.28 18.70
CA SER A 96 7.54 6.20 20.13
C SER A 96 6.13 5.68 20.40
N SER A 97 5.83 5.30 21.65
CA SER A 97 4.47 4.91 22.05
C SER A 97 3.42 6.04 21.91
N LYS A 98 3.86 7.27 21.66
CA LYS A 98 2.98 8.43 21.36
C LYS A 98 2.92 8.74 19.86
N GLY A 99 3.52 7.89 19.02
CA GLY A 99 3.64 8.08 17.57
C GLY A 99 4.69 9.12 17.15
N GLU A 100 5.57 9.57 18.06
CA GLU A 100 6.67 10.48 17.69
C GLU A 100 7.71 9.76 16.86
N ILE A 101 8.05 10.32 15.70
CA ILE A 101 8.98 9.72 14.73
C ILE A 101 10.34 10.41 14.89
N LYS A 102 11.40 9.63 15.05
CA LYS A 102 12.79 10.14 15.14
C LYS A 102 13.71 9.39 14.18
N PRO A 103 14.54 10.09 13.39
CA PRO A 103 15.45 9.43 12.45
C PRO A 103 16.47 8.56 13.18
N LEU A 104 16.77 7.40 12.62
CA LEU A 104 17.81 6.47 13.10
C LEU A 104 19.03 6.49 12.18
N ASN A 105 18.84 6.13 10.91
CA ASN A 105 19.88 6.21 9.88
C ASN A 105 19.28 6.18 8.48
N GLN A 106 20.13 6.39 7.48
CA GLN A 106 19.82 6.31 6.06
C GLN A 106 20.95 5.56 5.34
N VAL A 107 20.59 4.77 4.34
CA VAL A 107 21.54 3.99 3.53
C VAL A 107 21.21 4.13 2.04
N ALA A 108 22.23 4.08 1.18
CA ALA A 108 22.02 4.10 -0.27
C ALA A 108 21.44 2.77 -0.75
N THR A 109 20.42 2.80 -1.62
CA THR A 109 19.80 1.60 -2.20
C THR A 109 20.58 1.05 -3.39
N ARG A 110 21.68 1.70 -3.78
CA ARG A 110 22.52 1.36 -4.95
C ARG A 110 21.73 1.31 -6.27
N GLY A 111 20.69 2.12 -6.36
CA GLY A 111 19.90 2.34 -7.56
C GLY A 111 19.18 3.69 -7.48
N ASP A 112 18.53 4.07 -8.57
CA ASP A 112 17.81 5.33 -8.66
C ASP A 112 16.33 5.15 -8.37
N GLU A 113 15.75 6.18 -7.74
CA GLU A 113 14.30 6.37 -7.55
C GLU A 113 13.61 5.14 -6.94
N PRO A 114 13.98 4.72 -5.73
CA PRO A 114 13.28 3.67 -5.03
C PRO A 114 11.84 4.11 -4.75
N THR A 115 10.86 3.34 -5.23
CA THR A 115 9.45 3.76 -5.22
C THR A 115 8.56 2.89 -4.34
N HIS A 116 9.07 1.75 -3.86
CA HIS A 116 8.33 0.84 -3.00
C HIS A 116 9.27 0.03 -2.11
N ALA A 117 8.79 -0.35 -0.93
CA ALA A 117 9.47 -1.29 -0.07
C ALA A 117 8.50 -2.19 0.70
N SER A 118 8.98 -3.35 1.15
CA SER A 118 8.28 -4.24 2.07
C SER A 118 9.26 -4.92 3.02
N LEU A 119 8.79 -5.32 4.20
CA LEU A 119 9.60 -6.05 5.16
C LEU A 119 9.43 -7.56 4.98
N SER A 120 10.50 -8.30 5.23
CA SER A 120 10.40 -9.75 5.42
C SER A 120 9.51 -10.08 6.62
N ARG A 121 8.86 -11.24 6.59
CA ARG A 121 7.94 -11.67 7.66
C ARG A 121 8.61 -11.70 9.05
N ASP A 122 9.88 -12.06 9.08
CA ASP A 122 10.72 -12.09 10.29
C ASP A 122 11.34 -10.73 10.66
N GLN A 123 11.00 -9.67 9.94
CA GLN A 123 11.44 -8.28 10.15
C GLN A 123 12.96 -8.07 10.04
N ARG A 124 13.70 -9.00 9.43
CA ARG A 124 15.17 -8.94 9.32
C ARG A 124 15.67 -8.26 8.05
N TYR A 125 14.82 -8.12 7.03
CA TYR A 125 15.19 -7.50 5.77
C TYR A 125 14.12 -6.52 5.31
N LEU A 126 14.56 -5.40 4.76
CA LEU A 126 13.76 -4.49 3.95
C LEU A 126 14.08 -4.77 2.48
N PHE A 127 13.07 -5.16 1.71
CA PHE A 127 13.16 -5.28 0.27
C PHE A 127 12.79 -3.94 -0.37
N VAL A 128 13.63 -3.41 -1.26
CA VAL A 128 13.41 -2.10 -1.89
C VAL A 128 13.41 -2.21 -3.41
N ALA A 129 12.39 -1.63 -4.04
CA ALA A 129 12.20 -1.56 -5.48
C ALA A 129 12.80 -0.25 -6.01
N ASN A 130 13.97 -0.32 -6.64
CA ASN A 130 14.54 0.80 -7.40
C ASN A 130 13.86 0.85 -8.78
N TYR A 131 13.13 1.91 -9.07
CA TYR A 131 12.41 2.07 -10.34
C TYR A 131 13.36 2.47 -11.47
N SER A 132 14.19 3.49 -11.26
CA SER A 132 15.13 4.09 -12.23
C SER A 132 14.49 4.45 -13.57
N VAL A 133 14.12 5.72 -13.77
CA VAL A 133 13.63 6.28 -15.04
C VAL A 133 14.67 6.11 -16.16
N ALA A 134 15.97 6.19 -15.82
CA ALA A 134 17.03 5.91 -16.78
C ALA A 134 17.04 4.42 -17.18
N PRO A 135 17.14 4.09 -18.48
CA PRO A 135 17.05 2.70 -18.95
C PRO A 135 18.29 1.87 -18.62
N ASP A 136 19.44 2.51 -18.36
CA ASP A 136 20.71 1.87 -18.02
C ASP A 136 21.33 2.58 -16.80
N PRO A 137 21.62 1.87 -15.70
CA PRO A 137 21.53 0.42 -15.52
C PRO A 137 20.10 -0.11 -15.32
N GLY A 138 19.09 0.77 -15.32
CA GLY A 138 17.70 0.43 -15.09
C GLY A 138 17.39 0.08 -13.63
N GLY A 139 16.15 -0.31 -13.40
CA GLY A 139 15.60 -0.70 -12.12
C GLY A 139 16.22 -1.97 -11.54
N SER A 140 16.06 -2.14 -10.23
CA SER A 140 16.57 -3.30 -9.50
C SER A 140 15.77 -3.55 -8.24
N LEU A 141 15.83 -4.79 -7.76
CA LEU A 141 15.43 -5.19 -6.42
C LEU A 141 16.68 -5.19 -5.55
N VAL A 142 16.60 -4.61 -4.34
CA VAL A 142 17.66 -4.76 -3.33
C VAL A 142 17.15 -5.28 -2.00
N VAL A 143 18.02 -6.00 -1.30
CA VAL A 143 17.79 -6.54 0.04
C VAL A 143 18.69 -5.82 1.03
N ILE A 144 18.07 -5.18 2.03
CA ILE A 144 18.75 -4.39 3.05
C ILE A 144 18.50 -5.03 4.41
N PRO A 145 19.52 -5.53 5.12
CA PRO A 145 19.35 -6.06 6.47
C PRO A 145 18.90 -4.98 7.46
N VAL A 146 17.97 -5.34 8.34
CA VAL A 146 17.46 -4.53 9.43
C VAL A 146 18.07 -5.03 10.74
N ALA A 147 18.79 -4.16 11.45
CA ALA A 147 19.35 -4.47 12.75
C ALA A 147 18.27 -4.48 13.85
N LYS A 148 18.56 -5.12 14.98
CA LYS A 148 17.62 -5.21 16.12
C LYS A 148 17.20 -3.85 16.69
N ASP A 149 18.02 -2.82 16.53
CA ASP A 149 17.72 -1.44 16.95
C ASP A 149 16.93 -0.66 15.88
N GLY A 150 16.55 -1.31 14.78
CA GLY A 150 15.82 -0.72 13.65
C GLY A 150 16.70 -0.10 12.57
N LYS A 151 18.03 -0.01 12.78
CA LYS A 151 18.91 0.59 11.78
C LYS A 151 19.05 -0.29 10.54
N LEU A 152 19.08 0.35 9.38
CA LEU A 152 19.40 -0.30 8.11
C LEU A 152 20.91 -0.54 7.98
N LYS A 153 21.32 -1.67 7.42
CA LYS A 153 22.71 -1.94 7.04
C LYS A 153 22.92 -1.66 5.55
N ASP A 154 24.13 -1.87 5.06
CA ASP A 154 24.39 -1.78 3.61
C ASP A 154 23.62 -2.86 2.83
N VAL A 155 23.34 -2.56 1.55
CA VAL A 155 22.73 -3.51 0.62
C VAL A 155 23.51 -4.83 0.60
N LEU A 156 22.81 -5.91 0.94
CA LEU A 156 23.33 -7.27 0.99
C LEU A 156 23.26 -7.95 -0.39
N GLN A 157 22.13 -7.78 -1.08
CA GLN A 157 21.85 -8.41 -2.36
C GLN A 157 21.18 -7.42 -3.31
N GLN A 158 21.55 -7.46 -4.59
CA GLN A 158 20.93 -6.67 -5.65
C GLN A 158 20.64 -7.57 -6.85
N LEU A 159 19.42 -7.52 -7.35
CA LEU A 159 18.93 -8.32 -8.47
C LEU A 159 18.39 -7.38 -9.55
N ARG A 160 18.67 -7.70 -10.82
CA ARG A 160 18.24 -6.93 -11.99
C ARG A 160 17.46 -7.84 -12.93
N HIS A 161 16.56 -7.22 -13.69
CA HIS A 161 15.76 -7.91 -14.68
C HIS A 161 16.11 -7.46 -16.09
N LYS A 162 15.68 -8.24 -17.07
CA LYS A 162 15.76 -7.87 -18.48
C LYS A 162 14.48 -7.13 -18.89
N PRO A 163 14.57 -5.94 -19.52
CA PRO A 163 13.39 -5.26 -20.06
C PRO A 163 12.71 -6.03 -21.19
N SER A 164 11.44 -5.71 -21.45
CA SER A 164 10.69 -6.22 -22.60
C SER A 164 11.06 -5.49 -23.89
N GLY A 165 11.39 -4.19 -23.80
CA GLY A 165 11.69 -3.34 -24.95
C GLY A 165 10.46 -3.02 -25.83
N VAL A 166 9.24 -3.37 -25.37
CA VAL A 166 8.01 -3.22 -26.16
C VAL A 166 7.66 -1.75 -26.35
N ASN A 167 7.67 -0.97 -25.26
CA ASN A 167 7.57 0.48 -25.32
C ASN A 167 8.97 1.13 -25.21
N PRO A 168 9.45 1.83 -26.25
CA PRO A 168 10.81 2.38 -26.26
C PRO A 168 11.04 3.52 -25.25
N GLU A 169 9.99 4.17 -24.77
CA GLU A 169 10.09 5.29 -23.81
C GLU A 169 10.02 4.81 -22.35
N ARG A 170 9.22 3.77 -22.08
CA ARG A 170 8.87 3.33 -20.73
C ARG A 170 9.36 1.92 -20.37
N GLN A 171 9.91 1.19 -21.33
CA GLN A 171 10.32 -0.22 -21.16
C GLN A 171 11.65 -0.53 -21.88
N ALA A 172 12.45 0.51 -22.16
CA ALA A 172 13.82 0.34 -22.64
C ALA A 172 14.77 -0.16 -21.54
N GLY A 173 14.41 0.03 -20.26
CA GLY A 173 15.09 -0.54 -19.09
C GLY A 173 14.10 -1.31 -18.21
N ALA A 174 14.63 -2.11 -17.29
CA ALA A 174 13.84 -2.69 -16.22
C ALA A 174 13.33 -1.59 -15.29
N HIS A 175 12.16 -1.74 -14.70
CA HIS A 175 11.57 -0.77 -13.78
C HIS A 175 10.81 -1.50 -12.66
N VAL A 176 11.53 -2.02 -11.66
CA VAL A 176 10.91 -2.70 -10.52
C VAL A 176 10.10 -1.69 -9.72
N HIS A 177 8.79 -1.87 -9.68
CA HIS A 177 7.86 -0.89 -9.11
C HIS A 177 7.30 -1.33 -7.75
N SER A 178 7.14 -2.62 -7.49
CA SER A 178 6.73 -3.11 -6.17
C SER A 178 7.31 -4.47 -5.83
N LEU A 179 7.41 -4.72 -4.52
CA LEU A 179 7.95 -5.94 -3.92
C LEU A 179 7.02 -6.38 -2.81
N VAL A 180 6.41 -7.55 -2.95
CA VAL A 180 5.34 -8.00 -2.05
C VAL A 180 5.65 -9.42 -1.61
N LEU A 181 5.83 -9.61 -0.31
CA LEU A 181 6.01 -10.94 0.27
C LEU A 181 4.66 -11.63 0.36
N SER A 182 4.59 -12.91 -0.02
CA SER A 182 3.41 -13.74 0.15
C SER A 182 3.01 -13.82 1.63
N PRO A 183 1.72 -14.05 1.96
CA PRO A 183 1.26 -14.15 3.34
C PRO A 183 1.92 -15.26 4.16
N ASP A 184 2.36 -16.35 3.51
CA ASP A 184 3.13 -17.41 4.16
C ASP A 184 4.59 -17.00 4.47
N GLY A 185 5.07 -15.92 3.85
CA GLY A 185 6.41 -15.39 4.01
C GLY A 185 7.47 -16.12 3.20
N LEU A 186 7.11 -16.97 2.24
CA LEU A 186 8.06 -17.84 1.53
C LEU A 186 8.47 -17.31 0.15
N HIS A 187 7.66 -16.45 -0.47
CA HIS A 187 7.89 -15.93 -1.81
C HIS A 187 7.80 -14.41 -1.87
N LEU A 188 8.76 -13.77 -2.52
CA LEU A 188 8.75 -12.35 -2.82
C LEU A 188 8.42 -12.15 -4.30
N TYR A 189 7.35 -11.40 -4.56
CA TYR A 189 6.87 -11.07 -5.89
C TYR A 189 7.33 -9.67 -6.27
N ALA A 190 8.04 -9.56 -7.38
CA ALA A 190 8.60 -8.32 -7.89
C ALA A 190 7.93 -7.91 -9.19
N CYS A 191 7.08 -6.89 -9.13
CA CYS A 191 6.42 -6.33 -10.32
C CYS A 191 7.41 -5.42 -11.04
N ASP A 192 7.71 -5.75 -12.29
CA ASP A 192 8.60 -4.97 -13.13
C ASP A 192 7.84 -4.41 -14.33
N LEU A 193 7.62 -3.10 -14.30
CA LEU A 193 6.92 -2.36 -15.34
C LEU A 193 7.67 -2.44 -16.67
N GLY A 194 8.99 -2.35 -16.62
CA GLY A 194 9.88 -2.38 -17.78
C GLY A 194 9.98 -3.75 -18.45
N ALA A 195 9.69 -4.82 -17.71
CA ALA A 195 9.82 -6.19 -18.18
C ALA A 195 8.52 -6.87 -18.63
N ASP A 196 7.36 -6.26 -18.39
CA ASP A 196 6.04 -6.90 -18.54
C ASP A 196 5.94 -8.23 -17.78
N LYS A 197 6.55 -8.30 -16.59
CA LYS A 197 6.63 -9.52 -15.78
C LYS A 197 6.42 -9.25 -14.30
N VAL A 198 5.90 -10.26 -13.61
CA VAL A 198 6.09 -10.40 -12.17
C VAL A 198 7.14 -11.49 -11.95
N PHE A 199 8.30 -11.12 -11.40
CA PHE A 199 9.33 -12.08 -11.01
C PHE A 199 9.02 -12.65 -9.63
N ILE A 200 9.35 -13.92 -9.40
CA ILE A 200 9.06 -14.64 -8.17
C ILE A 200 10.37 -15.18 -7.59
N TYR A 201 10.62 -14.82 -6.34
CA TYR A 201 11.81 -15.24 -5.59
C TYR A 201 11.39 -16.04 -4.37
N ARG A 202 12.05 -17.16 -4.11
CA ARG A 202 12.01 -17.83 -2.81
C ARG A 202 12.78 -16.99 -1.81
N TYR A 203 12.16 -16.76 -0.65
CA TYR A 203 12.78 -16.12 0.50
C TYR A 203 13.27 -17.17 1.49
N ASP A 204 14.58 -17.18 1.73
CA ASP A 204 15.22 -17.92 2.81
C ASP A 204 15.93 -16.95 3.74
N GLY A 205 15.23 -16.55 4.81
CA GLY A 205 15.84 -15.67 5.80
C GLY A 205 17.04 -16.30 6.52
N ALA A 206 17.18 -17.63 6.57
CA ALA A 206 18.32 -18.25 7.24
C ALA A 206 19.62 -18.06 6.45
N SER A 207 19.53 -17.81 5.15
CA SER A 207 20.66 -17.48 4.30
C SER A 207 21.31 -16.15 4.71
N PRO A 208 22.61 -16.13 5.07
CA PRO A 208 23.28 -14.93 5.57
C PRO A 208 23.59 -13.91 4.47
N ASP A 209 23.79 -14.37 3.23
CA ASP A 209 24.29 -13.55 2.12
C ASP A 209 23.31 -13.46 0.93
N HIS A 210 22.48 -14.49 0.75
CA HIS A 210 21.57 -14.59 -0.40
C HIS A 210 20.17 -15.00 0.05
N PRO A 211 19.42 -14.11 0.73
CA PRO A 211 18.08 -14.42 1.22
C PRO A 211 17.04 -14.58 0.10
N LEU A 212 17.34 -14.15 -1.14
CA LEU A 212 16.47 -14.35 -2.29
C LEU A 212 17.14 -15.24 -3.34
N SER A 213 16.37 -16.19 -3.87
CA SER A 213 16.74 -17.02 -5.01
C SER A 213 15.53 -17.16 -5.96
N PRO A 214 15.72 -17.33 -7.28
CA PRO A 214 14.58 -17.49 -8.20
C PRO A 214 13.68 -18.68 -7.80
N ALA A 215 12.37 -18.49 -7.86
CA ALA A 215 11.39 -19.56 -7.64
C ALA A 215 11.20 -20.42 -8.90
N ILE A 216 10.33 -21.44 -8.82
CA ILE A 216 9.91 -22.26 -9.95
C ILE A 216 8.37 -22.25 -9.97
N PRO A 217 7.73 -21.56 -10.94
CA PRO A 217 8.33 -20.72 -11.98
C PRO A 217 9.00 -19.43 -11.42
N ALA A 218 10.00 -18.91 -12.13
CA ALA A 218 10.74 -17.72 -11.70
C ALA A 218 10.04 -16.40 -12.05
N SER A 219 9.01 -16.44 -12.89
CA SER A 219 8.23 -15.27 -13.29
C SER A 219 6.91 -15.67 -13.95
N VAL A 220 5.99 -14.71 -14.04
CA VAL A 220 4.80 -14.76 -14.89
C VAL A 220 4.85 -13.63 -15.90
N ASP A 221 4.52 -13.97 -17.15
CA ASP A 221 4.40 -13.05 -18.28
C ASP A 221 3.06 -12.34 -18.27
N LEU A 222 3.08 -11.04 -18.55
CA LEU A 222 1.91 -10.20 -18.73
C LEU A 222 1.81 -9.73 -20.19
N PRO A 223 0.66 -9.19 -20.64
CA PRO A 223 0.54 -8.68 -22.00
C PRO A 223 1.68 -7.69 -22.33
N PRO A 224 2.29 -7.77 -23.53
CA PRO A 224 3.33 -6.84 -23.94
C PRO A 224 2.87 -5.38 -23.85
N GLY A 225 3.68 -4.53 -23.22
CA GLY A 225 3.37 -3.10 -23.04
C GLY A 225 2.33 -2.80 -21.95
N SER A 226 2.06 -3.74 -21.04
CA SER A 226 1.07 -3.58 -19.98
C SER A 226 1.62 -2.89 -18.73
N GLY A 227 2.90 -3.11 -18.42
CA GLY A 227 3.59 -2.46 -17.31
C GLY A 227 3.04 -2.81 -15.91
N PRO A 228 3.34 -4.01 -15.37
CA PRO A 228 2.99 -4.41 -14.00
C PRO A 228 3.49 -3.41 -12.94
N ARG A 229 2.61 -3.00 -12.03
CA ARG A 229 2.90 -1.91 -11.08
C ARG A 229 2.84 -2.36 -9.61
N HIS A 230 1.65 -2.41 -9.02
CA HIS A 230 1.43 -2.79 -7.61
C HIS A 230 0.65 -4.10 -7.53
N LEU A 231 1.07 -4.99 -6.64
CA LEU A 231 0.40 -6.26 -6.34
C LEU A 231 -0.04 -6.29 -4.87
N LEU A 232 -1.12 -7.00 -4.57
CA LEU A 232 -1.44 -7.42 -3.20
C LEU A 232 -2.04 -8.81 -3.19
N PHE A 233 -1.99 -9.46 -2.03
CA PHE A 233 -2.68 -10.72 -1.77
C PHE A 233 -3.95 -10.47 -0.97
N ASP A 234 -4.94 -11.36 -1.14
CA ASP A 234 -5.98 -11.47 -0.14
C ASP A 234 -5.43 -12.02 1.19
N ALA A 235 -6.21 -11.89 2.26
CA ALA A 235 -5.75 -12.26 3.61
C ALA A 235 -5.37 -13.74 3.74
N LYS A 236 -5.94 -14.61 2.89
CA LYS A 236 -5.66 -16.05 2.90
C LYS A 236 -4.48 -16.44 2.01
N GLY A 237 -3.98 -15.53 1.17
CA GLY A 237 -2.96 -15.80 0.17
C GLY A 237 -3.43 -16.72 -0.96
N GLN A 238 -4.75 -16.83 -1.18
CA GLN A 238 -5.32 -17.68 -2.24
C GLN A 238 -5.43 -16.94 -3.56
N HIS A 239 -5.59 -15.62 -3.49
CA HIS A 239 -5.72 -14.76 -4.65
C HIS A 239 -4.74 -13.59 -4.57
N ALA A 240 -4.27 -13.15 -5.73
CA ALA A 240 -3.51 -11.91 -5.87
C ALA A 240 -4.17 -10.98 -6.88
N TYR A 241 -4.02 -9.68 -6.65
CA TYR A 241 -4.52 -8.63 -7.52
C TYR A 241 -3.36 -7.75 -7.95
N LEU A 242 -3.28 -7.39 -9.23
CA LEU A 242 -2.18 -6.65 -9.83
C LEU A 242 -2.70 -5.49 -10.68
N THR A 243 -2.13 -4.31 -10.53
CA THR A 243 -2.34 -3.21 -11.48
C THR A 243 -1.35 -3.29 -12.66
N LEU A 244 -1.86 -3.09 -13.87
CA LEU A 244 -1.08 -2.86 -15.08
C LEU A 244 -1.15 -1.38 -15.42
N GLU A 245 -0.07 -0.64 -15.18
CA GLU A 245 -0.03 0.82 -15.28
C GLU A 245 -0.39 1.31 -16.67
N MET A 246 0.28 0.76 -17.69
CA MET A 246 0.28 1.30 -19.04
C MET A 246 -0.98 0.92 -19.82
N SER A 247 -1.58 -0.23 -19.52
CA SER A 247 -2.85 -0.66 -20.11
C SER A 247 -4.08 -0.21 -19.31
N ALA A 248 -3.89 0.29 -18.09
CA ALA A 248 -4.94 0.62 -17.13
C ALA A 248 -5.91 -0.53 -16.90
N GLU A 249 -5.36 -1.66 -16.47
CA GLU A 249 -6.10 -2.88 -16.14
C GLU A 249 -5.80 -3.33 -14.72
N VAL A 250 -6.73 -4.10 -14.15
CA VAL A 250 -6.50 -4.91 -12.96
C VAL A 250 -6.57 -6.39 -13.35
N VAL A 251 -5.61 -7.17 -12.86
CA VAL A 251 -5.53 -8.62 -13.06
C VAL A 251 -5.79 -9.30 -11.73
N MET A 252 -6.56 -10.39 -11.76
CA MET A 252 -6.75 -11.30 -10.64
C MET A 252 -6.12 -12.66 -10.99
N PHE A 253 -5.36 -13.17 -10.03
CA PHE A 253 -4.67 -14.45 -10.09
C PHE A 253 -5.17 -15.38 -9.01
N ASP A 254 -5.27 -16.67 -9.33
CA ASP A 254 -5.19 -17.73 -8.32
C ASP A 254 -3.71 -17.98 -7.97
N ILE A 255 -3.45 -18.33 -6.71
CA ILE A 255 -2.16 -18.89 -6.30
C ILE A 255 -2.24 -20.41 -6.34
N GLN A 256 -1.48 -21.04 -7.24
CA GLN A 256 -1.41 -22.50 -7.39
C GLN A 256 0.04 -22.94 -7.41
N ASP A 257 0.45 -23.72 -6.42
CA ASP A 257 1.84 -24.19 -6.27
C ASP A 257 2.85 -23.03 -6.43
N ASP A 258 2.61 -21.93 -5.70
CA ASP A 258 3.37 -20.67 -5.72
C ASP A 258 3.33 -19.87 -7.03
N ALA A 259 2.72 -20.40 -8.09
CA ALA A 259 2.53 -19.73 -9.37
C ALA A 259 1.30 -18.80 -9.36
N LEU A 260 1.43 -17.67 -10.06
CA LEU A 260 0.31 -16.78 -10.37
C LEU A 260 -0.41 -17.28 -11.63
N VAL A 261 -1.64 -17.76 -11.48
CA VAL A 261 -2.46 -18.22 -12.61
C VAL A 261 -3.54 -17.18 -12.92
N GLU A 262 -3.39 -16.46 -14.05
CA GLU A 262 -4.34 -15.40 -14.44
C GLU A 262 -5.74 -16.00 -14.62
N ARG A 263 -6.74 -15.42 -13.93
CA ARG A 263 -8.14 -15.81 -14.06
C ARG A 263 -9.01 -14.74 -14.66
N GLN A 264 -8.66 -13.49 -14.42
CA GLN A 264 -9.46 -12.36 -14.85
C GLN A 264 -8.56 -11.15 -15.10
N ARG A 265 -8.88 -10.40 -16.14
CA ARG A 265 -8.30 -9.07 -16.39
C ARG A 265 -9.43 -8.14 -16.78
N LEU A 266 -9.52 -6.98 -16.13
CA LEU A 266 -10.58 -6.00 -16.33
C LEU A 266 -9.99 -4.61 -16.60
N PRO A 267 -10.59 -3.83 -17.51
CA PRO A 267 -10.19 -2.45 -17.74
C PRO A 267 -10.63 -1.56 -16.56
N LEU A 268 -9.76 -0.63 -16.17
CA LEU A 268 -10.08 0.39 -15.17
C LEU A 268 -10.89 1.54 -15.78
N THR A 269 -10.75 1.79 -17.07
CA THR A 269 -11.45 2.85 -17.78
C THR A 269 -11.99 2.36 -19.12
N ASP A 270 -13.14 2.91 -19.55
CA ASP A 270 -13.70 2.62 -20.87
C ASP A 270 -13.11 3.56 -21.95
N ARG A 271 -12.31 4.54 -21.51
CA ARG A 271 -11.63 5.53 -22.35
C ARG A 271 -10.47 4.89 -23.13
N GLN A 272 -10.34 5.26 -24.40
CA GLN A 272 -9.40 4.62 -25.31
C GLN A 272 -8.07 5.38 -25.41
N GLU A 273 -8.09 6.69 -25.15
CA GLU A 273 -6.90 7.52 -25.19
C GLU A 273 -5.85 7.08 -24.15
N SER A 274 -4.59 7.04 -24.57
CA SER A 274 -3.47 6.65 -23.70
C SER A 274 -3.32 7.56 -22.48
N SER A 275 -3.72 8.83 -22.60
CA SER A 275 -3.66 9.79 -21.49
C SER A 275 -4.62 9.46 -20.34
N ALA A 276 -5.64 8.63 -20.56
CA ALA A 276 -6.55 8.14 -19.52
C ALA A 276 -6.07 6.84 -18.86
N LYS A 277 -4.93 6.28 -19.30
CA LYS A 277 -4.44 4.97 -18.86
C LYS A 277 -3.19 5.11 -18.02
N ALA A 278 -3.34 5.03 -16.70
CA ALA A 278 -2.23 5.07 -15.77
C ALA A 278 -2.64 4.47 -14.42
N ALA A 279 -2.82 3.15 -14.36
CA ALA A 279 -3.18 2.48 -13.11
C ALA A 279 -2.17 2.81 -11.99
N GLY A 280 -2.65 2.94 -10.77
CA GLY A 280 -1.88 3.35 -9.60
C GLY A 280 -1.90 2.30 -8.50
N GLY A 281 -2.26 2.74 -7.29
CA GLY A 281 -2.39 1.88 -6.13
C GLY A 281 -3.65 1.03 -6.17
N LEU A 282 -3.66 -0.02 -5.35
CA LEU A 282 -4.81 -0.88 -5.14
C LEU A 282 -4.83 -1.33 -3.67
N HIS A 283 -6.03 -1.44 -3.10
CA HIS A 283 -6.24 -1.90 -1.73
C HIS A 283 -7.55 -2.68 -1.62
N LEU A 284 -7.55 -3.72 -0.78
CA LEU A 284 -8.76 -4.40 -0.36
C LEU A 284 -9.36 -3.67 0.85
N SER A 285 -10.68 -3.73 0.99
CA SER A 285 -11.32 -3.46 2.27
C SER A 285 -10.89 -4.46 3.34
N ALA A 286 -11.00 -4.07 4.61
CA ALA A 286 -10.56 -4.91 5.73
C ALA A 286 -11.23 -6.30 5.75
N ASP A 287 -12.47 -6.39 5.25
CA ASP A 287 -13.23 -7.64 5.12
C ASP A 287 -12.96 -8.43 3.82
N GLY A 288 -12.11 -7.90 2.93
CA GLY A 288 -11.77 -8.49 1.65
C GLY A 288 -12.89 -8.51 0.59
N ARG A 289 -14.04 -7.88 0.86
CA ARG A 289 -15.21 -7.93 -0.05
C ARG A 289 -15.15 -6.92 -1.18
N PHE A 290 -14.26 -5.94 -1.11
CA PHE A 290 -14.15 -4.88 -2.12
C PHE A 290 -12.69 -4.60 -2.44
N LEU A 291 -12.40 -4.41 -3.73
CA LEU A 291 -11.10 -3.96 -4.23
C LEU A 291 -11.26 -2.55 -4.80
N TYR A 292 -10.35 -1.68 -4.41
CA TYR A 292 -10.24 -0.31 -4.90
C TYR A 292 -8.97 -0.21 -5.73
N VAL A 293 -9.03 0.50 -6.85
CA VAL A 293 -7.87 0.72 -7.73
C VAL A 293 -7.86 2.16 -8.20
N SER A 294 -6.74 2.87 -8.06
CA SER A 294 -6.61 4.21 -8.61
C SER A 294 -6.23 4.17 -10.09
N ASN A 295 -6.77 5.07 -10.88
CA ASN A 295 -6.36 5.32 -12.26
C ASN A 295 -6.06 6.82 -12.42
N ARG A 296 -4.82 7.12 -12.80
CA ARG A 296 -4.30 8.48 -12.98
C ARG A 296 -4.54 8.95 -14.42
N GLY A 297 -3.79 9.96 -14.84
CA GLY A 297 -3.93 10.54 -16.18
C GLY A 297 -5.16 11.43 -16.26
N THR A 298 -5.84 11.48 -17.39
CA THR A 298 -7.06 12.29 -17.56
C THR A 298 -8.31 11.65 -16.95
N ALA A 299 -8.21 10.40 -16.47
CA ALA A 299 -9.31 9.69 -15.80
C ALA A 299 -9.48 10.16 -14.35
N ASN A 300 -8.39 10.19 -13.57
CA ASN A 300 -8.33 10.66 -12.18
C ASN A 300 -9.49 10.13 -11.32
N GLU A 301 -9.54 8.80 -11.16
CA GLU A 301 -10.64 8.08 -10.51
C GLU A 301 -10.15 6.95 -9.60
N ILE A 302 -10.96 6.61 -8.60
CA ILE A 302 -10.93 5.30 -7.94
C ILE A 302 -11.99 4.42 -8.59
N VAL A 303 -11.57 3.24 -9.05
CA VAL A 303 -12.43 2.18 -9.57
C VAL A 303 -12.68 1.19 -8.45
N VAL A 304 -13.96 0.87 -8.22
CA VAL A 304 -14.42 -0.02 -7.16
C VAL A 304 -14.94 -1.31 -7.77
N PHE A 305 -14.45 -2.43 -7.25
CA PHE A 305 -14.89 -3.78 -7.58
C PHE A 305 -15.41 -4.48 -6.32
N GLY A 306 -16.46 -5.28 -6.49
CA GLY A 306 -16.83 -6.32 -5.53
C GLY A 306 -15.95 -7.54 -5.74
N VAL A 307 -15.60 -8.23 -4.65
CA VAL A 307 -14.78 -9.44 -4.64
C VAL A 307 -15.65 -10.60 -4.21
N ALA A 308 -15.78 -11.60 -5.08
CA ALA A 308 -16.51 -12.82 -4.80
C ALA A 308 -15.79 -13.64 -3.72
N THR A 309 -16.51 -14.01 -2.66
CA THR A 309 -15.94 -14.68 -1.47
C THR A 309 -15.40 -16.07 -1.75
N GLU A 310 -15.91 -16.72 -2.78
CA GLU A 310 -15.65 -18.12 -3.12
C GLU A 310 -14.43 -18.30 -4.02
N ASN A 311 -14.12 -17.32 -4.88
CA ASN A 311 -13.12 -17.47 -5.94
C ASN A 311 -12.37 -16.17 -6.27
N GLY A 312 -12.56 -15.11 -5.48
CA GLY A 312 -11.85 -13.84 -5.62
C GLY A 312 -12.19 -13.03 -6.88
N GLN A 313 -13.15 -13.45 -7.71
CA GLN A 313 -13.50 -12.74 -8.95
C GLN A 313 -13.99 -11.32 -8.67
N LEU A 314 -13.64 -10.42 -9.58
CA LEU A 314 -13.95 -9.01 -9.53
C LEU A 314 -15.22 -8.71 -10.33
N SER A 315 -16.13 -7.93 -9.74
CA SER A 315 -17.28 -7.36 -10.43
C SER A 315 -17.25 -5.84 -10.31
N PHE A 316 -17.25 -5.12 -11.43
CA PHE A 316 -17.27 -3.66 -11.44
C PHE A 316 -18.49 -3.10 -10.69
N LEU A 317 -18.27 -2.10 -9.82
CA LEU A 317 -19.34 -1.45 -9.04
C LEU A 317 -19.44 0.06 -9.31
N GLN A 318 -18.31 0.75 -9.42
CA GLN A 318 -18.29 2.22 -9.50
C GLN A 318 -16.95 2.73 -10.06
N ARG A 319 -17.01 3.84 -10.79
CA ARG A 319 -15.89 4.77 -10.98
C ARG A 319 -16.21 6.06 -10.24
N ARG A 320 -15.30 6.53 -9.39
CA ARG A 320 -15.48 7.73 -8.58
C ARG A 320 -14.32 8.70 -8.84
N SER A 321 -14.64 9.89 -9.35
CA SER A 321 -13.65 10.98 -9.47
C SER A 321 -12.93 11.20 -8.15
N VAL A 322 -11.61 11.40 -8.18
CA VAL A 322 -10.79 11.71 -7.00
C VAL A 322 -10.83 13.19 -6.59
N GLU A 323 -11.56 14.01 -7.36
CA GLU A 323 -11.69 15.46 -7.15
C GLU A 323 -10.33 16.19 -7.08
N GLY A 324 -9.34 15.65 -7.79
CA GLY A 324 -7.98 16.13 -7.87
C GLY A 324 -7.24 15.54 -9.06
N ASP A 325 -5.91 15.68 -9.06
CA ASP A 325 -5.05 15.20 -10.13
C ASP A 325 -3.95 14.27 -9.63
N HIS A 326 -3.76 13.17 -10.36
CA HIS A 326 -2.74 12.16 -10.15
C HIS A 326 -2.88 11.44 -8.79
N PRO A 327 -3.97 10.67 -8.58
CA PRO A 327 -4.18 9.85 -7.38
C PRO A 327 -3.15 8.70 -7.32
N ARG A 328 -1.94 9.01 -6.83
CA ARG A 328 -0.82 8.09 -6.81
C ARG A 328 -1.04 6.95 -5.82
N GLU A 329 -1.64 7.29 -4.67
CA GLU A 329 -2.02 6.30 -3.67
C GLU A 329 -3.26 6.73 -2.88
N PHE A 330 -3.87 5.78 -2.17
CA PHE A 330 -4.95 6.00 -1.24
C PHE A 330 -4.88 5.02 -0.06
N ALA A 331 -5.66 5.27 0.99
CA ALA A 331 -5.79 4.35 2.13
C ALA A 331 -7.25 4.30 2.60
N LEU A 332 -7.67 3.14 3.07
CA LEU A 332 -8.90 3.01 3.87
C LEU A 332 -8.56 3.31 5.33
N ASP A 333 -9.44 4.02 6.02
CA ASP A 333 -9.25 4.29 7.44
C ASP A 333 -9.46 3.02 8.29
N PRO A 334 -8.97 2.97 9.55
CA PRO A 334 -9.09 1.76 10.39
C PRO A 334 -10.54 1.34 10.67
N SER A 335 -11.51 2.27 10.59
CA SER A 335 -12.93 1.93 10.72
C SER A 335 -13.57 1.41 9.43
N ASP A 336 -12.82 1.46 8.32
CA ASP A 336 -13.23 1.08 6.97
C ASP A 336 -14.43 1.92 6.45
N ASN A 337 -14.71 3.08 7.04
CA ASN A 337 -15.83 3.97 6.67
C ASN A 337 -15.40 5.14 5.78
N PHE A 338 -14.10 5.35 5.60
CA PHE A 338 -13.54 6.42 4.79
C PHE A 338 -12.41 5.90 3.91
N LEU A 339 -12.29 6.52 2.73
CA LEU A 339 -11.16 6.33 1.83
C LEU A 339 -10.49 7.69 1.59
N LEU A 340 -9.19 7.75 1.83
CA LEU A 340 -8.36 8.96 1.70
C LEU A 340 -7.49 8.83 0.46
N VAL A 341 -7.56 9.79 -0.47
CA VAL A 341 -6.81 9.78 -1.73
C VAL A 341 -5.72 10.83 -1.70
N ALA A 342 -4.47 10.43 -1.92
CA ALA A 342 -3.33 11.31 -2.12
C ALA A 342 -3.25 11.76 -3.58
N ASN A 343 -3.77 12.96 -3.87
CA ASN A 343 -3.75 13.55 -5.20
C ASN A 343 -2.48 14.39 -5.38
N GLN A 344 -1.43 13.75 -5.91
CA GLN A 344 -0.07 14.29 -5.97
C GLN A 344 -0.01 15.65 -6.67
N LYS A 345 -0.57 15.76 -7.89
CA LYS A 345 -0.38 16.96 -8.73
C LYS A 345 -1.26 18.13 -8.34
N SER A 346 -2.35 17.87 -7.63
CA SER A 346 -3.23 18.90 -7.08
C SER A 346 -2.89 19.29 -5.63
N ASN A 347 -1.81 18.76 -5.04
CA ASN A 347 -1.35 19.08 -3.69
C ASN A 347 -2.47 18.99 -2.62
N GLN A 348 -3.18 17.86 -2.60
CA GLN A 348 -4.26 17.65 -1.63
C GLN A 348 -4.48 16.18 -1.29
N VAL A 349 -4.99 15.95 -0.09
CA VAL A 349 -5.62 14.69 0.33
C VAL A 349 -7.13 14.88 0.35
N VAL A 350 -7.86 14.04 -0.39
CA VAL A 350 -9.33 14.07 -0.43
C VAL A 350 -9.86 12.89 0.37
N VAL A 351 -10.77 13.13 1.32
CA VAL A 351 -11.41 12.10 2.14
C VAL A 351 -12.85 11.89 1.69
N MET A 352 -13.19 10.66 1.34
CA MET A 352 -14.53 10.28 0.88
C MET A 352 -15.17 9.29 1.84
N ARG A 353 -16.49 9.41 2.02
CA ARG A 353 -17.25 8.39 2.75
C ARG A 353 -17.31 7.10 1.94
N ARG A 354 -17.11 5.97 2.60
CA ARG A 354 -17.32 4.62 2.07
C ARG A 354 -18.54 4.00 2.73
N ASP A 355 -19.40 3.35 1.95
CA ASP A 355 -20.43 2.47 2.50
C ASP A 355 -19.87 1.04 2.61
N PRO A 356 -19.61 0.51 3.81
CA PRO A 356 -19.01 -0.82 3.99
C PRO A 356 -19.92 -1.97 3.52
N ARG A 357 -21.21 -1.72 3.28
CA ARG A 357 -22.12 -2.76 2.78
C ARG A 357 -22.07 -2.90 1.27
N SER A 358 -21.98 -1.79 0.55
CA SER A 358 -21.98 -1.77 -0.91
C SER A 358 -20.60 -1.55 -1.53
N GLY A 359 -19.61 -1.16 -0.72
CA GLY A 359 -18.26 -0.79 -1.15
C GLY A 359 -18.17 0.56 -1.86
N LYS A 360 -19.29 1.21 -2.16
CA LYS A 360 -19.31 2.45 -2.94
C LYS A 360 -18.74 3.63 -2.17
N LEU A 361 -18.09 4.52 -2.92
CA LEU A 361 -17.56 5.79 -2.45
C LEU A 361 -18.59 6.90 -2.71
N GLY A 362 -18.92 7.64 -1.66
CA GLY A 362 -19.95 8.67 -1.65
C GLY A 362 -19.38 10.09 -1.68
N GLU A 363 -19.97 10.93 -0.84
CA GLU A 363 -19.61 12.35 -0.69
C GLU A 363 -18.17 12.53 -0.18
N THR A 364 -17.54 13.61 -0.64
CA THR A 364 -16.29 14.12 -0.08
C THR A 364 -16.60 14.77 1.27
N VAL A 365 -15.95 14.30 2.33
CA VAL A 365 -16.12 14.85 3.70
C VAL A 365 -15.03 15.86 4.05
N GLN A 366 -13.88 15.80 3.37
CA GLN A 366 -12.80 16.77 3.56
C GLN A 366 -11.88 16.82 2.34
N THR A 367 -11.34 18.01 2.06
CA THR A 367 -10.15 18.20 1.21
C THR A 367 -9.10 18.95 2.03
N LEU A 368 -7.97 18.31 2.28
CA LEU A 368 -6.85 18.87 3.03
C LEU A 368 -5.72 19.28 2.06
N PRO A 369 -5.28 20.55 2.05
CA PRO A 369 -4.06 20.93 1.35
C PRO A 369 -2.84 20.20 1.92
N GLN A 370 -2.09 19.55 1.05
CA GLN A 370 -0.87 18.81 1.40
C GLN A 370 0.00 18.75 0.15
N ASP A 371 1.24 19.22 0.23
CA ASP A 371 2.10 19.25 -0.95
C ASP A 371 2.54 17.85 -1.38
N ALA A 372 2.34 17.55 -2.66
CA ALA A 372 2.75 16.33 -3.38
C ALA A 372 2.64 15.02 -2.56
N PRO A 373 1.46 14.67 -2.00
CA PRO A 373 1.30 13.45 -1.21
C PRO A 373 1.41 12.22 -2.11
N LEU A 374 2.07 11.17 -1.61
CA LEU A 374 2.41 9.96 -2.37
C LEU A 374 2.03 8.65 -1.69
N ASP A 375 1.94 8.64 -0.36
CA ASP A 375 1.57 7.46 0.42
C ASP A 375 0.84 7.88 1.70
N LEU A 376 -0.05 7.02 2.16
CA LEU A 376 -0.91 7.22 3.32
C LEU A 376 -0.87 5.95 4.18
N LYS A 377 -0.44 6.06 5.44
CA LYS A 377 -0.40 4.93 6.38
C LYS A 377 -1.05 5.30 7.70
N PHE A 378 -1.93 4.44 8.20
CA PHE A 378 -2.44 4.57 9.56
C PHE A 378 -1.51 3.87 10.56
N VAL A 379 -1.32 4.52 11.70
CA VAL A 379 -0.64 3.98 12.89
C VAL A 379 -1.70 3.83 13.97
N GLU A 380 -1.73 2.66 14.61
CA GLU A 380 -2.71 2.28 15.64
C GLU A 380 -2.19 2.45 17.06
#